data_AF-A0A0M1J4Y3-F1
#
_entry.id   AF-A0A0M1J4Y3-F1
#
_cell.length_a   1.000
_cell.length_b   1.000
_cell.length_c   1.000
_cell.angle_alpha   90.00
_cell.angle_beta   90.00
_cell.angle_gamma   90.00
#
_symmetry.space_group_name_H-M   'P 1'
#
loop_
_entity.id
_entity.type
_entity.pdbx_description
1 polymer ?
#
loop_
_entity_poly.entity_id
_entity_poly.type
_entity_poly.pdbx_seq_one_letter_code
_entity_poly.pdbx_strand_id
1 'polypeptide(L)'
;NIEKGQCFPLYLYPKPTTAAANDLFAAAPERSDAITDAALAHFCNYYTVTTISKEDIFYYVYGLLHSPDYRHRYAANLSKQLPRIPCVATYTDFQHFSRAGRALAELHINYDQQAMYSATITIQSSAPSDPKQLYYVTKMKYAKTGKTKDLTSIIYNKYITISNIPERSYDYIVSGRPAIDWVVERQGVRTDKASGIINDANQWSTNPKYPLELLLRVITVSLETLRIVEGLPELEV
;
A
#
# COMPACT_ATOMS: atom_id res chain seq x y z
N ASN A 1 -12.10 1.68 -8.36
CA ASN A 1 -12.40 1.28 -6.97
C ASN A 1 -12.34 2.41 -5.95
N ILE A 2 -11.85 3.62 -6.28
CA ILE A 2 -12.00 4.78 -5.39
C ILE A 2 -13.48 5.14 -5.18
N GLU A 3 -14.36 4.88 -6.15
CA GLU A 3 -15.80 5.17 -6.05
C GLU A 3 -16.54 4.54 -4.85
N LYS A 4 -16.03 3.42 -4.30
CA LYS A 4 -16.55 2.82 -3.05
C LYS A 4 -15.56 2.89 -1.90
N GLY A 5 -14.37 3.42 -2.14
CA GLY A 5 -13.33 3.59 -1.13
C GLY A 5 -13.60 4.85 -0.33
N GLN A 6 -13.44 4.77 0.99
CA GLN A 6 -13.42 5.97 1.83
C GLN A 6 -11.97 6.36 2.11
N CYS A 7 -11.66 7.64 1.90
CA CYS A 7 -10.35 8.21 2.15
C CYS A 7 -10.45 9.16 3.34
N PHE A 8 -9.58 8.96 4.34
CA PHE A 8 -9.46 9.83 5.50
C PHE A 8 -8.21 10.71 5.32
N PRO A 9 -8.36 11.96 4.89
CA PRO A 9 -7.21 12.82 4.60
C PRO A 9 -6.54 13.27 5.91
N LEU A 10 -5.24 13.60 5.85
CA LEU A 10 -4.55 14.27 6.95
C LEU A 10 -4.88 15.77 6.98
N TYR A 11 -5.09 16.37 5.80
CA TYR A 11 -5.33 17.80 5.63
C TYR A 11 -6.57 18.10 4.80
N LEU A 12 -7.20 19.24 5.07
CA LEU A 12 -8.28 19.82 4.31
C LEU A 12 -7.82 21.14 3.69
N TYR A 13 -8.40 21.47 2.53
CA TYR A 13 -8.12 22.70 1.79
C TYR A 13 -9.43 23.47 1.59
N PRO A 14 -9.77 24.42 2.50
CA PRO A 14 -10.98 25.22 2.37
C PRO A 14 -10.92 26.13 1.14
N LYS A 15 -12.09 26.51 0.62
CA LYS A 15 -12.16 27.48 -0.48
C LYS A 15 -11.68 28.85 0.02
N PRO A 16 -10.89 29.59 -0.79
CA PRO A 16 -10.47 30.94 -0.44
C PRO A 16 -11.67 31.85 -0.20
N THR A 17 -11.64 32.66 0.85
CA THR A 17 -12.72 33.61 1.22
C THR A 17 -12.55 34.99 0.58
N THR A 18 -11.42 35.27 -0.07
CA THR A 18 -11.12 36.58 -0.68
C THR A 18 -11.36 36.60 -2.20
N ALA A 19 -11.66 37.79 -2.73
CA ALA A 19 -11.98 38.08 -4.14
C ALA A 19 -10.85 37.79 -5.16
N ALA A 20 -9.68 37.29 -4.69
CA ALA A 20 -8.66 36.67 -5.54
C ALA A 20 -9.07 35.27 -6.06
N ALA A 21 -10.30 34.83 -5.78
CA ALA A 21 -10.87 33.55 -6.19
C ALA A 21 -10.88 33.27 -7.72
N ASN A 22 -10.61 34.27 -8.56
CA ASN A 22 -10.56 34.11 -10.02
C ASN A 22 -9.15 33.86 -10.59
N ASP A 23 -8.09 33.94 -9.78
CA ASP A 23 -6.73 33.61 -10.21
C ASP A 23 -6.21 32.38 -9.43
N LEU A 24 -6.10 31.26 -10.15
CA LEU A 24 -5.68 29.96 -9.62
C LEU A 24 -4.27 29.99 -9.01
N PHE A 25 -3.43 30.96 -9.36
CA PHE A 25 -2.03 31.06 -8.93
C PHE A 25 -1.74 32.25 -8.01
N ALA A 26 -2.75 33.07 -7.69
CA ALA A 26 -2.55 34.29 -6.90
C ALA A 26 -2.16 34.04 -5.44
N ALA A 27 -2.54 32.89 -4.87
CA ALA A 27 -2.17 32.50 -3.51
C ALA A 27 -2.04 30.98 -3.36
N ALA A 28 -1.10 30.56 -2.52
CA ALA A 28 -1.00 29.15 -2.13
C ALA A 28 -2.28 28.74 -1.35
N PRO A 29 -2.81 27.54 -1.60
CA PRO A 29 -4.02 27.09 -0.92
C PRO A 29 -3.77 26.93 0.58
N GLU A 30 -4.64 27.53 1.39
CA GLU A 30 -4.58 27.40 2.85
C GLU A 30 -4.88 25.95 3.24
N ARG A 31 -4.13 25.42 4.21
CA ARG A 31 -4.20 24.03 4.66
C ARG A 31 -4.62 23.97 6.12
N SER A 32 -5.62 23.16 6.44
CA SER A 32 -6.04 22.86 7.82
C SER A 32 -5.96 21.36 8.12
N ASP A 33 -5.83 21.00 9.41
CA ASP A 33 -5.83 19.58 9.82
C ASP A 33 -7.22 18.96 9.73
N ALA A 34 -7.29 17.71 9.26
CA ALA A 34 -8.54 16.96 9.25
C ALA A 34 -8.90 16.36 10.62
N ILE A 35 -7.91 16.15 11.49
CA ILE A 35 -8.14 15.73 12.87
C ILE A 35 -8.62 16.95 13.68
N THR A 36 -9.79 16.82 14.30
CA THR A 36 -10.40 17.89 15.08
C THR A 36 -9.70 18.08 16.42
N ASP A 37 -9.74 19.29 16.97
CA ASP A 37 -9.20 19.57 18.30
C ASP A 37 -9.93 18.80 19.40
N ALA A 38 -11.21 18.47 19.19
CA ALA A 38 -11.99 17.60 20.07
C ALA A 38 -11.43 16.17 20.11
N ALA A 39 -11.04 15.62 18.95
CA ALA A 39 -10.39 14.31 18.89
C ALA A 39 -9.02 14.36 19.60
N LEU A 40 -8.22 15.40 19.35
CA LEU A 40 -6.96 15.59 20.04
C LEU A 40 -7.13 15.63 21.58
N ALA A 41 -8.08 16.44 22.06
CA ALA A 41 -8.38 16.55 23.49
C ALA A 41 -8.83 15.20 24.09
N HIS A 42 -9.60 14.39 23.35
CA HIS A 42 -10.02 13.06 23.80
C HIS A 42 -8.83 12.16 24.11
N PHE A 43 -7.86 12.07 23.19
CA PHE A 43 -6.65 11.26 23.39
C PHE A 43 -5.76 11.82 24.51
N CYS A 44 -5.54 13.13 24.54
CA CYS A 44 -4.73 13.78 25.58
C CYS A 44 -5.32 13.58 26.99
N ASN A 45 -6.64 13.71 27.13
CA ASN A 45 -7.32 13.53 28.41
C ASN A 45 -7.30 12.06 28.87
N TYR A 46 -7.47 11.11 27.94
CA TYR A 46 -7.45 9.68 28.28
C TYR A 46 -6.07 9.26 28.83
N TYR A 47 -4.98 9.68 28.18
CA TYR A 47 -3.63 9.33 28.63
C TYR A 47 -3.06 10.30 29.67
N THR A 48 -3.75 11.40 29.99
CA THR A 48 -3.26 12.48 30.87
C THR A 48 -1.91 13.06 30.38
N VAL A 49 -1.78 13.28 29.07
CA VAL A 49 -0.55 13.73 28.39
C VAL A 49 -0.87 14.82 27.38
N THR A 50 0.00 15.83 27.25
CA THR A 50 -0.18 16.96 26.31
C THR A 50 0.71 16.90 25.07
N THR A 51 1.57 15.88 24.96
CA THR A 51 2.56 15.76 23.88
C THR A 51 2.04 15.09 22.60
N ILE A 52 0.81 14.55 22.62
CA ILE A 52 0.21 13.91 21.44
C ILE A 52 -0.08 14.99 20.40
N SER A 53 0.35 14.75 19.15
CA SER A 53 -0.01 15.60 18.01
C SER A 53 -1.16 14.99 17.21
N LYS A 54 -1.82 15.81 16.39
CA LYS A 54 -2.84 15.34 15.42
C LYS A 54 -2.27 14.32 14.43
N GLU A 55 -1.00 14.50 14.06
CA GLU A 55 -0.28 13.58 13.19
C GLU A 55 -0.06 12.21 13.89
N ASP A 56 0.25 12.21 15.19
CA ASP A 56 0.36 10.96 15.95
C ASP A 56 -0.95 10.19 15.98
N ILE A 57 -2.09 10.89 16.07
CA ILE A 57 -3.41 10.25 16.00
C ILE A 57 -3.65 9.67 14.60
N PHE A 58 -3.28 10.39 13.54
CA PHE A 58 -3.43 9.91 12.16
C PHE A 58 -2.66 8.60 11.94
N TYR A 59 -1.39 8.54 12.36
CA TYR A 59 -0.60 7.32 12.21
C TYR A 59 -0.99 6.23 13.21
N TYR A 60 -1.44 6.59 14.42
CA TYR A 60 -2.03 5.63 15.35
C TYR A 60 -3.21 4.90 14.72
N VAL A 61 -4.13 5.63 14.06
CA VAL A 61 -5.24 5.02 13.32
C VAL A 61 -4.72 4.06 12.24
N TYR A 62 -3.71 4.47 11.48
CA TYR A 62 -3.14 3.62 10.44
C TYR A 62 -2.53 2.34 11.00
N GLY A 63 -1.76 2.42 12.09
CA GLY A 63 -1.19 1.26 12.77
C GLY A 63 -2.25 0.34 13.36
N LEU A 64 -3.26 0.89 14.03
CA LEU A 64 -4.34 0.12 14.64
C LEU A 64 -5.14 -0.66 13.61
N LEU A 65 -5.42 -0.07 12.44
CA LEU A 65 -6.14 -0.75 11.35
C LEU A 65 -5.35 -1.92 10.74
N HIS A 66 -4.03 -1.99 10.99
CA HIS A 66 -3.18 -3.12 10.61
C HIS A 66 -3.06 -4.19 11.71
N SER A 67 -3.54 -3.94 12.93
CA SER A 67 -3.56 -4.93 14.01
C SER A 67 -4.43 -6.15 13.64
N PRO A 68 -3.88 -7.37 13.65
CA PRO A 68 -4.66 -8.59 13.43
C PRO A 68 -5.80 -8.73 14.46
N ASP A 69 -5.52 -8.41 15.72
CA ASP A 69 -6.49 -8.47 16.82
C ASP A 69 -7.66 -7.52 16.58
N TYR A 70 -7.39 -6.27 16.18
CA TYR A 70 -8.45 -5.31 15.86
C TYR A 70 -9.33 -5.82 14.73
N ARG A 71 -8.71 -6.32 13.65
CA ARG A 71 -9.43 -6.82 12.48
C ARG A 71 -10.25 -8.06 12.80
N HIS A 72 -9.74 -8.95 13.65
CA HIS A 72 -10.44 -10.15 14.08
C HIS A 72 -11.59 -9.82 15.05
N ARG A 73 -11.32 -9.08 16.12
CA ARG A 73 -12.28 -8.71 17.18
C ARG A 73 -13.47 -7.93 16.63
N TYR A 74 -13.25 -7.06 15.64
CA TYR A 74 -14.30 -6.20 15.08
C TYR A 74 -14.73 -6.58 13.66
N ALA A 75 -14.38 -7.78 13.15
CA ALA A 75 -14.66 -8.21 11.78
C ALA A 75 -16.14 -8.02 11.37
N ALA A 76 -17.07 -8.39 12.25
CA ALA A 76 -18.52 -8.27 12.01
C ALA A 76 -18.95 -6.81 11.80
N ASN A 77 -18.37 -5.88 12.56
CA ASN A 77 -18.68 -4.45 12.46
C ASN A 77 -18.00 -3.82 11.23
N LEU A 78 -16.74 -4.14 10.98
CA LEU A 78 -15.98 -3.65 9.83
C LEU A 78 -16.60 -4.05 8.48
N SER A 79 -17.33 -5.17 8.44
CA SER A 79 -18.07 -5.58 7.25
C SER A 79 -19.34 -4.76 6.96
N LYS A 80 -19.85 -4.00 7.94
CA LYS A 80 -21.16 -3.33 7.88
C LYS A 80 -21.08 -1.80 8.05
N GLN A 81 -20.06 -1.30 8.75
CA GLN A 81 -19.97 0.09 9.18
C GLN A 81 -18.51 0.57 9.18
N LEU A 82 -18.34 1.87 9.37
CA LEU A 82 -17.01 2.48 9.45
C LEU A 82 -16.25 2.05 10.70
N PRO A 83 -14.92 1.91 10.60
CA PRO A 83 -14.08 1.61 11.75
C PRO A 83 -14.28 2.65 12.85
N ARG A 84 -14.47 2.18 14.08
CA ARG A 84 -14.41 3.02 15.27
C ARG A 84 -13.08 2.77 15.95
N ILE A 85 -12.40 3.84 16.30
CA ILE A 85 -11.02 3.80 16.79
C ILE A 85 -11.05 3.92 18.33
N PRO A 86 -10.79 2.82 19.07
CA PRO A 86 -10.63 2.88 20.52
C PRO A 86 -9.31 3.56 20.92
N CYS A 87 -9.22 4.01 22.17
CA CYS A 87 -7.94 4.25 22.83
C CYS A 87 -7.42 2.90 23.37
N VAL A 88 -6.14 2.63 23.20
CA VAL A 88 -5.50 1.45 23.81
C VAL A 88 -5.24 1.69 25.30
N ALA A 89 -5.05 0.61 26.05
CA ALA A 89 -4.97 0.67 27.51
C ALA A 89 -3.88 1.62 28.02
N THR A 90 -2.70 1.63 27.37
CA THR A 90 -1.56 2.42 27.82
C THR A 90 -1.07 3.44 26.79
N TYR A 91 -0.50 4.55 27.28
CA TYR A 91 0.15 5.54 26.42
C TYR A 91 1.35 4.95 25.66
N THR A 92 2.05 3.99 26.26
CA THR A 92 3.16 3.28 25.62
C THR A 92 2.68 2.50 24.39
N ASP A 93 1.55 1.80 24.49
CA ASP A 93 0.98 1.09 23.34
C ASP A 93 0.49 2.06 22.27
N PHE A 94 -0.09 3.20 22.66
CA PHE A 94 -0.44 4.26 21.71
C PHE A 94 0.79 4.72 20.92
N GLN A 95 1.92 4.93 21.59
CA GLN A 95 3.18 5.30 20.93
C GLN A 95 3.69 4.19 20.01
N HIS A 96 3.57 2.91 20.40
CA HIS A 96 3.94 1.79 19.56
C HIS A 96 3.09 1.72 18.28
N PHE A 97 1.76 1.79 18.40
CA PHE A 97 0.85 1.83 17.25
C PHE A 97 1.10 3.04 16.35
N SER A 98 1.34 4.22 16.92
CA SER A 98 1.66 5.43 16.16
C SER A 98 2.98 5.30 15.39
N ARG A 99 4.04 4.79 16.02
CA ARG A 99 5.34 4.55 15.37
C ARG A 99 5.24 3.49 14.27
N ALA A 100 4.55 2.39 14.53
CA ALA A 100 4.31 1.36 13.52
C ALA A 100 3.50 1.90 12.35
N GLY A 101 2.46 2.70 12.62
CA GLY A 101 1.68 3.37 11.59
C GLY A 101 2.49 4.35 10.75
N ARG A 102 3.39 5.14 11.36
CA ARG A 102 4.36 5.99 10.65
C ARG A 102 5.24 5.16 9.72
N ALA A 103 5.82 4.07 10.23
CA ALA A 103 6.69 3.19 9.44
C ALA A 103 5.94 2.53 8.27
N LEU A 104 4.71 2.05 8.50
CA LEU A 104 3.86 1.48 7.46
C LEU A 104 3.48 2.52 6.41
N ALA A 105 3.12 3.74 6.82
CA ALA A 105 2.76 4.81 5.90
C ALA A 105 3.95 5.19 5.00
N GLU A 106 5.13 5.37 5.58
CA GLU A 106 6.36 5.65 4.85
C GLU A 106 6.69 4.54 3.85
N LEU A 107 6.58 3.28 4.27
CA LEU A 107 6.80 2.10 3.42
C LEU A 107 5.82 2.05 2.24
N HIS A 108 4.53 2.30 2.50
CA HIS A 108 3.47 2.18 1.50
C HIS A 108 3.37 3.37 0.55
N ILE A 109 3.75 4.58 1.00
CA ILE A 109 3.84 5.75 0.13
C ILE A 109 5.01 5.58 -0.84
N ASN A 110 6.15 5.11 -0.33
CA ASN A 110 7.37 4.91 -1.11
C ASN A 110 7.55 3.46 -1.58
N TYR A 111 6.44 2.75 -1.84
CA TYR A 111 6.44 1.33 -2.20
C TYR A 111 7.24 1.05 -3.46
N ASP A 112 7.27 2.00 -4.39
CA ASP A 112 8.01 1.92 -5.66
C ASP A 112 9.44 2.44 -5.55
N GLN A 113 9.91 2.85 -4.36
CA GLN A 113 11.29 3.28 -4.10
C GLN A 113 12.04 2.35 -3.15
N GLN A 114 11.38 1.29 -2.65
CA GLN A 114 12.00 0.33 -1.75
C GLN A 114 13.15 -0.44 -2.40
N ALA A 115 13.96 -1.09 -1.56
CA ALA A 115 14.96 -2.03 -2.04
C ALA A 115 14.30 -3.20 -2.77
N MET A 116 14.88 -3.60 -3.90
CA MET A 116 14.41 -4.78 -4.64
C MET A 116 14.72 -6.04 -3.86
N TYR A 117 13.73 -6.94 -3.77
CA TYR A 117 13.95 -8.26 -3.20
C TYR A 117 14.95 -9.04 -4.06
N SER A 118 15.87 -9.77 -3.41
CA SER A 118 16.93 -10.55 -4.06
C SER A 118 16.42 -11.89 -4.60
N ALA A 119 15.47 -11.84 -5.54
CA ALA A 119 14.98 -13.01 -6.25
C ALA A 119 15.99 -13.53 -7.29
N THR A 120 15.87 -14.80 -7.65
CA THR A 120 16.63 -15.39 -8.75
C THR A 120 15.95 -15.09 -10.08
N ILE A 121 16.62 -14.30 -10.94
CA ILE A 121 16.12 -13.92 -12.26
C ILE A 121 16.81 -14.78 -13.32
N THR A 122 16.04 -15.64 -13.98
CA THR A 122 16.53 -16.47 -15.10
C THR A 122 16.11 -15.84 -16.42
N ILE A 123 17.10 -15.63 -17.31
CA ILE A 123 16.90 -15.09 -18.65
C ILE A 123 17.20 -16.20 -19.67
N GLN A 124 16.27 -16.45 -20.58
CA GLN A 124 16.42 -17.44 -21.66
C GLN A 124 17.52 -17.00 -22.65
N SER A 125 18.25 -17.96 -23.23
CA SER A 125 19.28 -17.68 -24.25
C SER A 125 18.73 -17.05 -25.53
N SER A 126 17.44 -17.24 -25.80
CA SER A 126 16.70 -16.61 -26.92
C SER A 126 16.27 -15.17 -26.65
N ALA A 127 16.65 -14.60 -25.51
CA ALA A 127 16.33 -13.23 -25.14
C ALA A 127 16.91 -12.20 -26.14
N PRO A 128 16.12 -11.19 -26.53
CA PRO A 128 16.62 -10.10 -27.37
C PRO A 128 17.62 -9.25 -26.58
N SER A 129 18.57 -8.65 -27.31
CA SER A 129 19.53 -7.70 -26.74
C SER A 129 18.89 -6.35 -26.39
N ASP A 130 17.81 -5.98 -27.08
CA ASP A 130 17.06 -4.75 -26.83
C ASP A 130 16.31 -4.84 -25.47
N PRO A 131 16.64 -3.97 -24.48
CA PRO A 131 15.96 -3.95 -23.20
C PRO A 131 14.45 -3.73 -23.30
N LYS A 132 13.97 -2.94 -24.27
CA LYS A 132 12.53 -2.70 -24.42
C LYS A 132 11.80 -3.98 -24.77
N GLN A 133 12.38 -4.82 -25.62
CA GLN A 133 11.80 -6.10 -26.00
C GLN A 133 12.00 -7.18 -24.92
N LEU A 134 13.14 -7.14 -24.23
CA LEU A 134 13.47 -8.08 -23.16
C LEU A 134 12.51 -7.94 -21.97
N TYR A 135 12.24 -6.71 -21.53
CA TYR A 135 11.40 -6.43 -20.35
C TYR A 135 9.94 -6.13 -20.71
N TYR A 136 9.53 -6.20 -21.98
CA TYR A 136 8.13 -6.01 -22.35
C TYR A 136 7.24 -7.08 -21.70
N VAL A 137 6.23 -6.64 -20.95
CA VAL A 137 5.26 -7.53 -20.30
C VAL A 137 3.90 -7.48 -21.00
N THR A 138 3.46 -8.62 -21.52
CA THR A 138 2.08 -8.79 -22.01
C THR A 138 1.17 -9.25 -20.88
N LYS A 139 1.56 -10.31 -20.18
CA LYS A 139 0.84 -10.87 -19.04
C LYS A 139 1.75 -11.76 -18.20
N MET A 140 1.95 -11.38 -16.94
CA MET A 140 2.64 -12.22 -15.97
C MET A 140 1.77 -13.41 -15.56
N LYS A 141 2.40 -14.53 -15.21
CA LYS A 141 1.71 -15.75 -14.76
C LYS A 141 2.54 -16.46 -13.70
N TYR A 142 1.86 -17.03 -12.71
CA TYR A 142 2.51 -17.99 -11.81
C TYR A 142 2.94 -19.23 -12.57
N ALA A 143 4.07 -19.80 -12.16
CA ALA A 143 4.43 -21.16 -12.55
C ALA A 143 3.38 -22.15 -12.02
N LYS A 144 3.45 -23.39 -12.52
CA LYS A 144 2.50 -24.44 -12.14
C LYS A 144 3.26 -25.69 -11.71
N THR A 145 2.83 -26.24 -10.59
CA THR A 145 3.25 -27.57 -10.13
C THR A 145 2.05 -28.49 -10.30
N GLY A 146 1.97 -29.17 -11.45
CA GLY A 146 0.78 -29.94 -11.83
C GLY A 146 -0.44 -29.03 -12.05
N LYS A 147 -1.48 -29.17 -11.21
CA LYS A 147 -2.73 -28.37 -11.30
C LYS A 147 -2.72 -27.12 -10.40
N THR A 148 -1.78 -27.00 -9.47
CA THR A 148 -1.72 -25.90 -8.51
C THR A 148 -0.77 -24.80 -8.99
N LYS A 149 -1.02 -23.58 -8.53
CA LYS A 149 -0.11 -22.45 -8.75
C LYS A 149 1.12 -22.63 -7.86
N ASP A 150 2.30 -22.43 -8.42
CA ASP A 150 3.54 -22.30 -7.68
C ASP A 150 3.77 -20.82 -7.36
N LEU A 151 3.74 -20.47 -6.08
CA LEU A 151 3.92 -19.10 -5.59
C LEU A 151 5.39 -18.70 -5.50
N THR A 152 6.31 -19.66 -5.58
CA THR A 152 7.75 -19.41 -5.50
C THR A 152 8.32 -18.85 -6.80
N SER A 153 7.56 -18.95 -7.90
CA SER A 153 8.01 -18.62 -9.25
C SER A 153 6.96 -17.88 -10.08
N ILE A 154 7.36 -16.76 -10.68
CA ILE A 154 6.56 -15.94 -11.59
C ILE A 154 7.23 -15.91 -12.97
N ILE A 155 6.47 -16.32 -13.98
CA ILE A 155 6.80 -16.15 -15.39
C ILE A 155 6.45 -14.71 -15.77
N TYR A 156 7.48 -13.87 -15.90
CA TYR A 156 7.33 -12.45 -16.24
C TYR A 156 6.92 -12.29 -17.71
N ASN A 157 7.66 -12.94 -18.62
CA ASN A 157 7.32 -13.05 -20.04
C ASN A 157 7.98 -14.32 -20.63
N LYS A 158 8.07 -14.43 -21.97
CA LYS A 158 8.69 -15.59 -22.63
C LYS A 158 10.21 -15.71 -22.42
N TYR A 159 10.87 -14.67 -21.91
CA TYR A 159 12.32 -14.60 -21.74
C TYR A 159 12.75 -14.61 -20.28
N ILE A 160 11.96 -14.00 -19.39
CA ILE A 160 12.33 -13.77 -17.99
C ILE A 160 11.42 -14.59 -17.08
N THR A 161 12.04 -15.33 -16.16
CA THR A 161 11.36 -16.01 -15.04
C THR A 161 12.00 -15.56 -13.74
N ILE A 162 11.16 -15.25 -12.74
CA ILE A 162 11.55 -14.85 -11.40
C ILE A 162 11.25 -16.02 -10.49
N SER A 163 12.23 -16.45 -9.70
CA SER A 163 12.12 -17.59 -8.78
C SER A 163 12.70 -17.22 -7.42
N ASN A 164 12.56 -18.12 -6.43
CA ASN A 164 12.96 -17.90 -5.05
C ASN A 164 12.16 -16.78 -4.35
N ILE A 165 10.86 -16.67 -4.67
CA ILE A 165 9.94 -15.74 -4.00
C ILE A 165 9.42 -16.41 -2.72
N PRO A 166 9.53 -15.77 -1.53
CA PRO A 166 9.00 -16.34 -0.29
C PRO A 166 7.48 -16.42 -0.32
N GLU A 167 6.91 -17.59 -0.01
CA GLU A 167 5.43 -17.76 0.05
C GLU A 167 4.78 -16.82 1.08
N ARG A 168 5.50 -16.51 2.16
CA ARG A 168 5.07 -15.54 3.17
C ARG A 168 4.79 -14.14 2.61
N SER A 169 5.43 -13.76 1.50
CA SER A 169 5.17 -12.44 0.88
C SER A 169 3.74 -12.30 0.33
N TYR A 170 2.99 -13.40 0.17
CA TYR A 170 1.60 -13.37 -0.27
C TYR A 170 0.59 -13.16 0.88
N ASP A 171 1.02 -13.25 2.14
CA ASP A 171 0.15 -13.07 3.31
C ASP A 171 -0.26 -11.60 3.50
N TYR A 172 0.48 -10.66 2.88
CA TYR A 172 0.07 -9.26 2.87
C TYR A 172 -1.07 -9.03 1.85
N ILE A 173 -2.30 -9.02 2.38
CA ILE A 173 -3.53 -8.91 1.61
C ILE A 173 -4.07 -7.48 1.64
N VAL A 174 -4.28 -6.91 0.44
CA VAL A 174 -4.91 -5.61 0.23
C VAL A 174 -6.16 -5.78 -0.64
N SER A 175 -7.32 -5.37 -0.13
CA SER A 175 -8.60 -5.48 -0.85
C SER A 175 -8.93 -6.92 -1.30
N GLY A 176 -8.66 -7.89 -0.42
CA GLY A 176 -9.00 -9.31 -0.61
C GLY A 176 -8.05 -10.09 -1.53
N ARG A 177 -6.94 -9.49 -1.97
CA ARG A 177 -5.90 -10.17 -2.76
C ARG A 177 -4.49 -9.81 -2.26
N PRO A 178 -3.50 -10.72 -2.39
CA PRO A 178 -2.10 -10.40 -2.11
C PRO A 178 -1.64 -9.14 -2.85
N ALA A 179 -0.77 -8.34 -2.25
CA ALA A 179 -0.19 -7.18 -2.91
C ALA A 179 0.55 -7.55 -4.21
N ILE A 180 1.24 -8.69 -4.21
CA ILE A 180 1.94 -9.23 -5.39
C ILE A 180 0.96 -9.58 -6.52
N ASP A 181 -0.22 -10.14 -6.20
CA ASP A 181 -1.26 -10.45 -7.19
C ASP A 181 -1.74 -9.19 -7.91
N TRP A 182 -1.81 -8.06 -7.22
CA TRP A 182 -2.15 -6.78 -7.86
C TRP A 182 -1.12 -6.39 -8.92
N VAL A 183 0.16 -6.57 -8.66
CA VAL A 183 1.21 -6.27 -9.65
C VAL A 183 1.12 -7.23 -10.83
N VAL A 184 1.02 -8.53 -10.58
CA VAL A 184 0.92 -9.58 -11.62
C VAL A 184 -0.29 -9.37 -12.53
N GLU A 185 -1.41 -8.89 -12.00
CA GLU A 185 -2.62 -8.59 -12.77
C GLU A 185 -2.57 -7.25 -13.50
N ARG A 186 -2.02 -6.20 -12.87
CA ARG A 186 -2.07 -4.82 -13.38
C ARG A 186 -0.92 -4.49 -14.32
N GLN A 187 0.25 -5.10 -14.13
CA GLN A 187 1.44 -4.86 -14.96
C GLN A 187 1.41 -5.77 -16.19
N GLY A 188 0.67 -5.33 -17.20
CA GLY A 188 0.56 -6.01 -18.50
C GLY A 188 -0.22 -5.18 -19.50
N VAL A 189 -0.62 -5.82 -20.60
CA VAL A 189 -1.43 -5.20 -21.64
C VAL A 189 -2.87 -5.69 -21.51
N ARG A 190 -3.81 -4.76 -21.41
CA ARG A 190 -5.24 -5.06 -21.36
C ARG A 190 -6.00 -4.16 -22.32
N THR A 191 -6.80 -4.77 -23.18
CA THR A 191 -7.74 -4.06 -24.05
C THR A 191 -9.14 -4.12 -23.45
N ASP A 192 -9.77 -2.97 -23.28
CA ASP A 192 -11.19 -2.92 -22.96
C ASP A 192 -12.02 -3.28 -24.19
N LYS A 193 -12.91 -4.28 -24.07
CA LYS A 193 -13.64 -4.80 -25.23
C LYS A 193 -14.70 -3.84 -25.75
N ALA A 194 -15.26 -3.00 -24.90
CA ALA A 194 -16.35 -2.11 -25.27
C ALA A 194 -15.83 -0.83 -25.96
N SER A 195 -14.81 -0.21 -25.38
CA SER A 195 -14.19 1.02 -25.90
C SER A 195 -13.06 0.78 -26.90
N GLY A 196 -12.46 -0.42 -26.90
CA GLY A 196 -11.25 -0.72 -27.68
C GLY A 196 -9.97 -0.09 -27.11
N ILE A 197 -10.04 0.62 -25.98
CA ILE A 197 -8.89 1.30 -25.39
C ILE A 197 -7.90 0.26 -24.87
N ILE A 198 -6.64 0.40 -25.31
CA ILE A 198 -5.53 -0.44 -24.87
C ILE A 198 -4.85 0.26 -23.69
N ASN A 199 -4.85 -0.39 -22.54
CA ASN A 199 -4.04 -0.03 -21.40
C ASN A 199 -2.76 -0.88 -21.43
N ASP A 200 -1.65 -0.26 -21.80
CA ASP A 200 -0.32 -0.88 -21.84
C ASP A 200 0.53 -0.33 -20.69
N ALA A 201 0.74 -1.14 -19.65
CA ALA A 201 1.53 -0.76 -18.48
C ALA A 201 2.99 -0.44 -18.82
N ASN A 202 3.53 -0.96 -19.93
CA ASN A 202 4.91 -0.69 -20.34
C ASN A 202 5.13 0.76 -20.77
N GLN A 203 4.06 1.51 -21.07
CA GLN A 203 4.13 2.92 -21.47
C GLN A 203 4.21 3.87 -20.27
N TRP A 204 4.02 3.38 -19.04
CA TRP A 204 4.01 4.20 -17.83
C TRP A 204 5.37 4.83 -17.51
N SER A 205 6.47 4.13 -17.78
CA SER A 205 7.82 4.55 -17.44
C SER A 205 8.75 4.48 -18.64
N THR A 206 9.73 5.39 -18.68
CA THR A 206 10.82 5.33 -19.66
C THR A 206 11.83 4.23 -19.34
N ASN A 207 11.88 3.74 -18.09
CA ASN A 207 12.69 2.59 -17.68
C ASN A 207 11.99 1.28 -18.09
N PRO A 208 12.51 0.51 -19.07
CA PRO A 208 11.87 -0.74 -19.49
C PRO A 208 11.80 -1.79 -18.37
N LYS A 209 12.68 -1.71 -17.38
CA LYS A 209 12.72 -2.65 -16.24
C LYS A 209 11.68 -2.32 -15.18
N TYR A 210 11.00 -1.18 -15.26
CA TYR A 210 10.11 -0.69 -14.21
C TYR A 210 9.08 -1.75 -13.73
N PRO A 211 8.38 -2.51 -14.59
CA PRO A 211 7.42 -3.50 -14.10
C PRO A 211 8.08 -4.65 -13.33
N LEU A 212 9.29 -5.05 -13.73
CA LEU A 212 10.09 -6.07 -13.03
C LEU A 212 10.58 -5.53 -11.68
N GLU A 213 11.17 -4.33 -11.67
CA GLU A 213 11.66 -3.68 -10.46
C GLU A 213 10.52 -3.46 -9.46
N LEU A 214 9.36 -2.99 -9.94
CA LEU A 214 8.17 -2.79 -9.13
C LEU A 214 7.72 -4.09 -8.46
N LEU A 215 7.69 -5.21 -9.20
CA LEU A 215 7.35 -6.52 -8.64
C LEU A 215 8.31 -6.90 -7.51
N LEU A 216 9.63 -6.74 -7.72
CA LEU A 216 10.64 -7.05 -6.70
C LEU A 216 10.54 -6.13 -5.47
N ARG A 217 10.21 -4.86 -5.67
CA ARG A 217 9.98 -3.91 -4.57
C ARG A 217 8.73 -4.25 -3.78
N VAL A 218 7.65 -4.65 -4.44
CA VAL A 218 6.39 -5.04 -3.78
C VAL A 218 6.54 -6.33 -2.97
N ILE A 219 7.42 -7.25 -3.38
CA ILE A 219 7.79 -8.41 -2.56
C ILE A 219 8.44 -7.94 -1.25
N THR A 220 9.42 -7.02 -1.31
CA THR A 220 10.05 -6.42 -0.12
C THR A 220 9.03 -5.70 0.75
N VAL A 221 8.18 -4.86 0.16
CA VAL A 221 7.11 -4.15 0.88
C VAL A 221 6.23 -5.13 1.63
N SER A 222 5.81 -6.22 0.98
CA SER A 222 4.95 -7.23 1.61
C SER A 222 5.61 -7.86 2.84
N LEU A 223 6.90 -8.21 2.74
CA LEU A 223 7.65 -8.79 3.85
C LEU A 223 7.88 -7.79 5.00
N GLU A 224 8.24 -6.55 4.68
CA GLU A 224 8.45 -5.49 5.68
C GLU A 224 7.14 -5.10 6.37
N THR A 225 6.03 -5.05 5.65
CA THR A 225 4.71 -4.83 6.23
C THR A 225 4.37 -5.91 7.24
N LEU A 226 4.57 -7.19 6.88
CA LEU A 226 4.33 -8.31 7.81
C LEU A 226 5.23 -8.22 9.05
N ARG A 227 6.52 -7.86 8.87
CA ARG A 227 7.46 -7.67 9.98
C ARG A 227 7.00 -6.57 10.94
N ILE A 228 6.48 -5.45 10.43
CA ILE A 228 5.98 -4.35 11.27
C ILE A 228 4.68 -4.77 11.98
N VAL A 229 3.78 -5.45 11.29
CA VAL A 229 2.50 -5.92 11.84
C VAL A 229 2.70 -6.93 12.96
N GLU A 230 3.65 -7.85 12.82
CA GLU A 230 4.01 -8.82 13.86
C GLU A 230 4.70 -8.19 15.07
N GLY A 231 5.27 -7.00 14.90
CA GLY A 231 5.85 -6.22 16.00
C GLY A 231 4.84 -5.33 16.75
N LEU A 232 3.56 -5.36 16.39
CA LEU A 232 2.52 -4.63 17.10
C LEU A 232 2.23 -5.27 18.47
N PRO A 233 1.96 -4.47 19.51
CA PRO A 233 1.52 -5.01 20.80
C PRO A 233 0.12 -5.63 20.69
N GLU A 234 -0.21 -6.50 21.64
CA GLU A 234 -1.56 -7.07 21.78
C GLU A 234 -2.60 -5.96 22.00
N LEU A 235 -3.78 -6.13 21.42
CA LEU A 235 -4.83 -5.11 21.51
C LEU A 235 -5.57 -5.15 22.86
N GLU A 236 -5.09 -4.36 23.81
CA GLU A 236 -5.82 -4.02 25.04
C GLU A 236 -6.50 -2.65 24.91
N VAL A 237 -7.82 -2.60 25.10
CA VAL A 237 -8.69 -1.42 24.92
C VAL A 237 -9.74 -1.34 26.01
#